data_AF-A0A0D2YHA4-F1
#
_entry.id   AF-A0A0D2YHA4-F1
#
_cell.length_a   1.000
_cell.length_b   1.000
_cell.length_c   1.000
_cell.angle_alpha   90.00
_cell.angle_beta   90.00
_cell.angle_gamma   90.00
#
_symmetry.space_group_name_H-M   'P 1'
#
loop_
_entity.id
_entity.type
_entity.pdbx_description
1 polymer ?
#
loop_
_entity_poly.entity_id
_entity_poly.type
_entity_poly.pdbx_seq_one_letter_code
_entity_poly.pdbx_strand_id
1 'polypeptide(L)'
;MSYESRDSPDPAQLEGFYSKELLGYTSSNVHPQQWSSVLASLPTPPQQKASNPKNQGRVEPFKEKVGGYGYVFYTDGEERKPLWKCTEWVEWYAIPALHERGLIQSGVQGF
;
A
#
# COMPACT_ATOMS: atom_id res chain seq x y z
N MET A 1 -3.83 6.01 -6.04
CA MET A 1 -4.48 5.48 -4.82
C MET A 1 -4.60 6.63 -3.82
N SER A 2 -5.52 6.58 -2.87
CA SER A 2 -5.57 7.47 -1.71
C SER A 2 -5.65 6.62 -0.45
N TYR A 3 -5.07 7.10 0.65
CA TYR A 3 -5.26 6.47 1.94
C TYR A 3 -6.68 6.74 2.44
N GLU A 4 -7.32 5.70 2.99
CA GLU A 4 -8.63 5.79 3.63
C GLU A 4 -8.65 4.88 4.86
N SER A 5 -9.10 5.42 6.00
CA SER A 5 -9.40 4.63 7.20
C SER A 5 -10.84 4.16 7.13
N ARG A 6 -11.08 2.86 7.32
CA ARG A 6 -12.41 2.26 7.33
C ARG A 6 -12.54 1.28 8.48
N ASP A 7 -13.71 1.27 9.11
CA ASP A 7 -14.04 0.22 10.06
C ASP A 7 -14.20 -1.11 9.31
N SER A 8 -13.62 -2.17 9.85
CA SER A 8 -13.73 -3.52 9.31
C SER A 8 -13.94 -4.52 10.45
N PRO A 9 -14.68 -5.62 10.22
CA PRO A 9 -14.81 -6.68 11.21
C PRO A 9 -13.45 -7.33 11.50
N ASP A 10 -13.33 -8.04 12.62
CA ASP A 10 -12.12 -8.81 12.93
C ASP A 10 -11.80 -9.75 11.74
N PRO A 11 -10.62 -9.62 11.10
CA PRO A 11 -10.24 -10.48 9.98
C PRO A 11 -10.34 -11.97 10.29
N ALA A 12 -10.13 -12.36 11.56
CA ALA A 12 -10.22 -13.77 11.99
C ALA A 12 -11.64 -14.35 11.95
N GLN A 13 -12.66 -13.51 11.75
CA GLN A 13 -14.06 -13.92 11.61
C GLN A 13 -14.50 -14.08 10.14
N LEU A 14 -13.64 -13.75 9.18
CA LEU A 14 -13.95 -13.87 7.75
C LEU A 14 -13.73 -15.30 7.26
N GLU A 15 -14.61 -15.79 6.38
CA GLU A 15 -14.53 -17.16 5.80
C GLU A 15 -13.20 -17.44 5.11
N GLY A 16 -12.61 -16.43 4.45
CA GLY A 16 -11.33 -16.54 3.74
C GLY A 16 -10.08 -16.30 4.60
N PHE A 17 -10.20 -16.25 5.93
CA PHE A 17 -9.05 -16.04 6.80
C PHE A 17 -8.13 -17.27 6.83
N TYR A 18 -6.90 -17.11 6.36
CA TYR A 18 -5.88 -18.17 6.38
C TYR A 18 -5.00 -18.10 7.63
N SER A 19 -4.39 -16.94 7.89
CA SER A 19 -3.48 -16.74 9.01
C SER A 19 -3.31 -15.26 9.34
N LYS A 20 -2.75 -14.96 10.51
CA LYS A 20 -2.27 -13.62 10.88
C LYS A 20 -0.90 -13.69 11.52
N GLU A 21 -0.16 -12.62 11.35
CA GLU A 21 1.08 -12.33 12.07
C GLU A 21 0.87 -11.08 12.91
N LEU A 22 1.21 -11.14 14.19
CA LEU A 22 1.08 -10.00 15.10
C LEU A 22 2.32 -9.11 14.97
N LEU A 23 2.13 -7.85 14.54
CA LEU A 23 3.22 -6.89 14.34
C LEU A 23 3.70 -6.21 15.64
N GLY A 24 2.90 -6.30 16.71
CA GLY A 24 3.17 -5.63 17.98
C GLY A 24 1.89 -5.17 18.67
N TYR A 25 2.02 -4.15 19.51
CA TYR A 25 0.89 -3.54 20.21
C TYR A 25 0.91 -2.01 20.09
N THR A 26 -0.26 -1.39 20.24
CA THR A 26 -0.45 0.07 20.26
C THR A 26 -1.32 0.43 21.45
N SER A 27 -1.13 1.63 22.00
CA SER A 27 -2.06 2.15 22.98
C SER A 27 -3.40 2.49 22.33
N SER A 28 -4.51 2.25 23.03
CA SER A 28 -5.86 2.55 22.53
C SER A 28 -6.12 4.05 22.39
N ASN A 29 -5.40 4.89 23.13
CA ASN A 29 -5.56 6.36 23.06
C ASN A 29 -4.94 7.00 21.80
N VAL A 30 -4.10 6.27 21.06
CA VAL A 30 -3.46 6.79 19.83
C VAL A 30 -4.11 6.25 18.55
N HIS A 31 -4.85 5.15 18.65
CA HIS A 31 -5.55 4.53 17.53
C HIS A 31 -7.05 4.88 17.55
N PRO A 32 -7.65 5.31 16.43
CA PRO A 32 -7.08 5.35 15.08
C PRO A 32 -6.41 6.69 14.69
N GLN A 33 -6.55 7.75 15.47
CA GLN A 33 -6.30 9.12 14.98
C GLN A 33 -4.83 9.37 14.59
N GLN A 34 -3.88 8.98 15.44
CA GLN A 34 -2.45 9.19 15.14
C GLN A 34 -1.97 8.29 14.01
N TRP A 35 -2.48 7.06 13.96
CA TRP A 35 -2.23 6.13 12.85
C TRP A 35 -2.68 6.73 11.52
N SER A 36 -3.93 7.19 11.44
CA SER A 36 -4.46 7.82 10.23
C SER A 36 -3.66 9.04 9.80
N SER A 37 -3.19 9.87 10.75
CA SER A 37 -2.35 11.02 10.43
C SER A 37 -1.02 10.64 9.78
N VAL A 38 -0.33 9.63 10.32
CA VAL A 38 0.93 9.14 9.76
C VAL A 38 0.70 8.49 8.40
N LEU A 39 -0.25 7.56 8.32
CA LEU A 39 -0.50 6.79 7.10
C LEU A 39 -1.01 7.65 5.93
N ALA A 40 -1.83 8.68 6.21
CA ALA A 40 -2.29 9.63 5.20
C ALA A 40 -1.16 10.52 4.63
N SER A 41 -0.04 10.66 5.36
CA SER A 41 1.10 11.47 4.92
C SER A 41 2.09 10.70 4.02
N LEU A 42 1.97 9.38 3.95
CA LEU A 42 2.88 8.53 3.19
C LEU A 42 2.59 8.60 1.68
N PRO A 43 3.61 8.45 0.82
CA PRO A 43 3.41 8.37 -0.63
C PRO A 43 2.58 7.13 -0.95
N THR A 44 1.56 7.25 -1.79
CA THR A 44 0.73 6.11 -2.20
C THR A 44 1.17 5.57 -3.55
N PRO A 45 0.90 4.28 -3.86
CA PRO A 45 1.13 3.73 -5.19
C PRO A 45 0.47 4.60 -6.26
N PRO A 46 1.26 5.11 -7.22
CA PRO A 46 0.71 5.92 -8.30
C PRO A 46 -0.06 5.02 -9.27
N GLN A 47 -0.73 5.67 -10.22
CA GLN A 47 -1.23 4.95 -11.38
C GLN A 47 -0.04 4.32 -12.12
N GLN A 48 -0.14 3.03 -12.43
CA GLN A 48 0.93 2.27 -13.12
C GLN A 48 0.44 1.53 -14.36
N LYS A 49 -0.89 1.48 -14.55
CA LYS A 49 -1.54 0.90 -15.71
C LYS A 49 -2.49 1.91 -16.32
N ALA A 50 -2.60 1.88 -17.64
CA ALA A 50 -3.51 2.72 -18.40
C ALA A 50 -4.05 1.94 -19.60
N SER A 51 -5.18 2.39 -20.15
CA SER A 51 -5.68 1.86 -21.42
C SER A 51 -4.76 2.30 -22.55
N ASN A 52 -4.24 1.35 -23.33
CA ASN A 52 -3.37 1.62 -24.46
C ASN A 52 -4.16 1.66 -25.78
N PRO A 53 -4.34 2.83 -26.40
CA PRO A 53 -5.07 2.94 -27.67
C PRO A 53 -4.40 2.17 -28.82
N LYS A 54 -3.08 1.96 -28.76
CA LYS A 54 -2.34 1.20 -29.77
C LYS A 54 -2.59 -0.31 -29.68
N ASN A 55 -3.12 -0.78 -28.55
CA ASN A 55 -3.39 -2.18 -28.27
C ASN A 55 -4.89 -2.39 -27.99
N GLN A 56 -5.74 -1.84 -28.86
CA GLN A 56 -7.20 -2.00 -28.81
C GLN A 56 -7.82 -1.60 -27.46
N GLY A 57 -7.19 -0.65 -26.73
CA GLY A 57 -7.68 -0.19 -25.44
C GLY A 57 -7.37 -1.11 -24.25
N ARG A 58 -6.54 -2.15 -24.40
CA ARG A 58 -6.15 -3.02 -23.28
C ARG A 58 -5.48 -2.23 -22.15
N VAL A 59 -5.79 -2.60 -20.90
CA VAL A 59 -5.18 -1.99 -19.71
C VAL A 59 -3.87 -2.67 -19.37
N GLU A 60 -2.77 -1.97 -19.63
CA GLU A 60 -1.42 -2.52 -19.50
C GLU A 60 -0.47 -1.55 -18.75
N PRO A 61 0.65 -2.05 -18.21
CA PRO A 61 1.62 -1.22 -17.50
C PRO A 61 2.26 -0.16 -18.41
N PHE A 62 2.55 1.01 -17.86
CA PHE A 62 3.30 2.05 -18.56
C PHE A 62 4.61 2.40 -17.83
N LYS A 63 5.58 2.91 -18.59
CA LYS A 63 6.89 3.37 -18.11
C LYS A 63 6.81 4.74 -17.47
N GLU A 64 6.14 5.63 -18.18
CA GLU A 64 6.06 7.04 -17.84
C GLU A 64 4.70 7.61 -18.24
N LYS A 65 4.19 8.51 -17.41
CA LYS A 65 3.05 9.36 -17.76
C LYS A 65 3.59 10.67 -18.32
N VAL A 66 3.20 11.00 -19.56
CA VAL A 66 3.66 12.20 -20.26
C VAL A 66 2.52 13.21 -20.30
N GLY A 67 2.69 14.32 -19.58
CA GLY A 67 1.66 15.35 -19.41
C GLY A 67 0.43 14.84 -18.63
N GLY A 68 -0.74 15.44 -18.89
CA GLY A 68 -1.97 15.11 -18.16
C GLY A 68 -2.60 13.76 -18.54
N TYR A 69 -2.46 13.35 -19.80
CA TYR A 69 -3.25 12.26 -20.40
C TYR A 69 -2.44 11.27 -21.25
N GLY A 70 -1.15 11.50 -21.50
CA GLY A 70 -0.31 10.63 -22.31
C GLY A 70 0.41 9.56 -21.49
N TYR A 71 0.69 8.41 -22.10
CA TYR A 71 1.43 7.30 -21.46
C TYR A 71 2.42 6.69 -22.44
N VAL A 72 3.64 6.41 -21.96
CA VAL A 72 4.64 5.61 -22.68
C VAL A 72 4.53 4.17 -22.19
N PHE A 73 4.04 3.28 -23.05
CA PHE A 73 3.93 1.86 -22.73
C PHE A 73 5.23 1.10 -23.00
N TYR A 74 5.37 -0.06 -22.36
CA TYR A 74 6.47 -0.98 -22.65
C TYR A 74 6.30 -1.62 -24.02
N THR A 75 7.40 -1.87 -24.72
CA THR A 75 7.38 -2.64 -25.98
C THR A 75 7.49 -4.14 -25.71
N ASP A 76 7.21 -4.96 -26.72
CA ASP A 76 7.40 -6.40 -26.61
C ASP A 76 8.87 -6.74 -26.35
N GLY A 77 9.12 -7.65 -25.40
CA GLY A 77 10.46 -8.03 -24.96
C GLY A 77 11.18 -7.02 -24.05
N GLU A 78 10.61 -5.83 -23.82
CA GLU A 78 11.19 -4.86 -22.88
C GLU A 78 10.97 -5.31 -21.43
N GLU A 79 12.01 -5.19 -20.60
CA GLU A 79 11.91 -5.46 -19.18
C GLU A 79 10.94 -4.47 -18.51
N ARG A 80 10.00 -5.00 -17.74
CA ARG A 80 8.96 -4.22 -17.08
C ARG A 80 9.34 -3.98 -15.62
N LYS A 81 9.22 -2.72 -15.17
CA LYS A 81 9.29 -2.43 -13.74
C LYS A 81 8.18 -3.20 -13.01
N PRO A 82 8.46 -3.83 -11.85
CA PRO A 82 7.44 -4.43 -11.01
C PRO A 82 6.36 -3.41 -10.64
N LEU A 83 5.10 -3.87 -10.58
CA LEU A 83 4.01 -3.03 -10.10
C LEU A 83 4.10 -2.90 -8.59
N TRP A 84 4.14 -1.67 -8.09
CA TRP A 84 4.01 -1.35 -6.68
C TRP A 84 2.53 -1.47 -6.26
N LYS A 85 2.17 -2.47 -5.46
CA LYS A 85 0.78 -2.68 -5.01
C LYS A 85 0.63 -2.20 -3.56
N CYS A 86 -0.61 -2.33 -3.05
CA CYS A 86 -0.92 -1.99 -1.68
C CYS A 86 -0.12 -2.85 -0.67
N THR A 87 0.16 -4.11 -0.99
CA THR A 87 0.97 -5.00 -0.13
C THR A 87 2.36 -4.42 0.09
N GLU A 88 3.08 -4.09 -0.98
CA GLU A 88 4.41 -3.52 -0.87
C GLU A 88 4.38 -2.11 -0.25
N TRP A 89 3.30 -1.34 -0.43
CA TRP A 89 3.13 -0.08 0.33
C TRP A 89 3.01 -0.32 1.84
N VAL A 90 2.25 -1.34 2.25
CA VAL A 90 2.10 -1.69 3.67
C VAL A 90 3.46 -2.11 4.25
N GLU A 91 4.17 -3.00 3.57
CA GLU A 91 5.44 -3.57 4.04
C GLU A 91 6.58 -2.55 4.03
N TRP A 92 6.71 -1.74 2.97
CA TRP A 92 7.88 -0.86 2.80
C TRP A 92 7.69 0.53 3.40
N TYR A 93 6.44 0.99 3.58
CA TYR A 93 6.16 2.34 4.07
C TYR A 93 5.32 2.34 5.34
N ALA A 94 4.16 1.69 5.35
CA ALA A 94 3.22 1.82 6.46
C ALA A 94 3.75 1.24 7.78
N ILE A 95 4.16 -0.04 7.77
CA ILE A 95 4.64 -0.73 8.97
C ILE A 95 5.91 -0.04 9.51
N PRO A 96 6.95 0.24 8.70
CA PRO A 96 8.13 0.97 9.17
C PRO A 96 7.81 2.33 9.77
N ALA A 97 6.98 3.15 9.12
CA ALA A 97 6.63 4.48 9.62
C ALA A 97 5.90 4.44 10.97
N LEU A 98 5.05 3.43 11.18
CA LEU A 98 4.36 3.23 12.45
C LEU A 98 5.34 2.80 13.57
N HIS A 99 6.32 1.95 13.27
CA HIS A 99 7.37 1.59 14.22
C HIS A 99 8.29 2.77 14.56
N GLU A 100 8.76 3.52 13.56
CA GLU A 100 9.61 4.69 13.76
C GLU A 100 8.95 5.77 14.62
N ARG A 101 7.62 5.89 14.55
CA ARG A 101 6.83 6.81 15.37
C ARG A 101 6.43 6.22 16.73
N GLY A 102 6.83 4.99 17.04
CA GLY A 102 6.46 4.29 18.28
C GLY A 102 4.96 3.97 18.40
N LEU A 103 4.23 4.02 17.27
CA LEU A 103 2.80 3.70 17.20
C LEU A 103 2.56 2.19 17.15
N ILE A 104 3.52 1.41 16.65
CA ILE A 104 3.61 -0.03 16.88
C ILE A 104 4.85 -0.29 17.74
N GLN A 105 4.61 -0.90 18.90
CA GLN A 105 5.65 -1.29 19.84
C GLN A 105 5.94 -2.78 19.71
N SER A 106 7.20 -3.12 19.49
CA SER A 106 7.69 -4.49 19.54
C SER A 106 7.75 -4.93 21.00
N GLY A 107 7.19 -6.11 21.31
CA GLY A 107 7.24 -6.66 22.66
C GLY A 107 8.64 -7.09 23.07
N VAL A 108 9.51 -6.15 23.46
CA VAL A 108 10.63 -6.47 24.35
C VAL A 108 10.10 -6.28 25.77
N GLN A 109 9.41 -7.31 26.28
CA GLN A 109 9.34 -7.49 27.73
C GLN A 109 10.76 -7.87 28.18
N GLY A 110 11.56 -6.86 28.52
CA GLY A 110 12.71 -7.08 29.38
C GLY A 110 12.18 -7.57 30.73
N PHE A 111 12.45 -8.84 31.03
CA PHE A 111 12.43 -9.36 32.40
C PHE A 111 13.83 -9.23 32.97
#